data_AF-A0A3M8DCD7-F1
#
_entry.id   AF-A0A3M8DCD7-F1
#
_cell.length_a   1.000
_cell.length_b   1.000
_cell.length_c   1.000
_cell.angle_alpha   90.00
_cell.angle_beta   90.00
_cell.angle_gamma   90.00
#
_symmetry.space_group_name_H-M   'P 1'
#
loop_
_entity.id
_entity.type
_entity.pdbx_description
1 polymer ?
#
loop_
_entity_poly.entity_id
_entity_poly.type
_entity_poly.pdbx_seq_one_letter_code
_entity_poly.pdbx_strand_id
1 'polypeptide(L)'
;MNKGRAWRAGDTIGIIATSSPVDQELLPKAIAEVEALGYKVKVGETCKQSYGGYLAGTPEQRADGLNAMFADDEVDGILCLRGGYGAPQILPLLDYDCIAQNPKLFVGYSDITALHTVFGQNANLATLHGPMAASDLAHGLDDWSKSYLIRALSEPEPLGDLINPPGEEIVCMVEGCASGPVVGGNLTLVAALMGTPYQLDTRGKLLFLEEIDEEPYRVDRMLTQLALGGVFEDCAGVILGTWTNCEPKKREGFSVWDVVRNIVVPYEKPTIWNIQIGHGAVNMALPFGVEATLDATAGKLTIEESVTR
;
A
#
# COMPACT_ATOMS: atom_id res chain seq x y z
N MET A 1 -8.02 9.36 -12.12
CA MET A 1 -6.97 8.48 -12.67
C MET A 1 -7.58 7.33 -13.48
N ASN A 2 -6.80 6.58 -14.26
CA ASN A 2 -7.20 5.28 -14.83
C ASN A 2 -7.49 4.29 -13.70
N LYS A 3 -8.45 3.37 -13.93
CA LYS A 3 -8.89 2.39 -12.94
C LYS A 3 -9.08 1.02 -13.56
N GLY A 4 -8.69 0.00 -12.81
CA GLY A 4 -9.08 -1.38 -13.09
C GLY A 4 -10.58 -1.58 -12.98
N ARG A 5 -11.12 -2.60 -13.66
CA ARG A 5 -12.50 -3.02 -13.44
C ARG A 5 -12.65 -3.63 -12.04
N ALA A 6 -13.85 -3.53 -11.45
CA ALA A 6 -14.18 -4.32 -10.28
C ALA A 6 -14.13 -5.82 -10.59
N TRP A 7 -13.59 -6.61 -9.67
CA TRP A 7 -13.43 -8.06 -9.82
C TRP A 7 -14.75 -8.79 -9.60
N ARG A 8 -15.00 -9.79 -10.43
CA ARG A 8 -16.19 -10.64 -10.40
C ARG A 8 -15.81 -12.11 -10.32
N ALA A 9 -16.71 -12.93 -9.80
CA ALA A 9 -16.51 -14.37 -9.80
C ALA A 9 -16.27 -14.88 -11.23
N GLY A 10 -15.22 -15.69 -11.41
CA GLY A 10 -14.77 -16.21 -12.69
C GLY A 10 -13.70 -15.38 -13.40
N ASP A 11 -13.44 -14.14 -12.95
CA ASP A 11 -12.32 -13.31 -13.43
C ASP A 11 -10.98 -14.00 -13.11
N THR A 12 -9.97 -13.76 -13.95
CA THR A 12 -8.62 -14.31 -13.76
C THR A 12 -7.73 -13.29 -13.06
N ILE A 13 -7.27 -13.64 -11.86
CA ILE A 13 -6.35 -12.83 -11.08
C ILE A 13 -4.92 -13.33 -11.26
N GLY A 14 -4.07 -12.43 -11.74
CA GLY A 14 -2.63 -12.64 -11.83
C GLY A 14 -2.01 -12.55 -10.44
N ILE A 15 -1.43 -13.64 -9.93
CA ILE A 15 -0.58 -13.60 -8.73
C ILE A 15 0.86 -13.44 -9.17
N ILE A 16 1.54 -12.40 -8.68
CA ILE A 16 2.92 -12.08 -9.08
C ILE A 16 3.80 -11.75 -7.86
N ALA A 17 5.06 -12.18 -7.90
CA ALA A 17 6.05 -11.82 -6.89
C ALA A 17 7.02 -10.77 -7.46
N THR A 18 6.84 -9.51 -7.05
CA THR A 18 7.66 -8.36 -7.46
C THR A 18 8.73 -8.00 -6.44
N SER A 19 8.70 -8.61 -5.27
CA SER A 19 9.57 -8.33 -4.12
C SER A 19 10.27 -9.61 -3.65
N SER A 20 10.01 -10.05 -2.42
CA SER A 20 10.64 -11.24 -1.84
C SER A 20 9.93 -12.55 -2.22
N PRO A 21 10.64 -13.69 -2.19
CA PRO A 21 10.05 -15.00 -2.41
C PRO A 21 9.23 -15.44 -1.20
N VAL A 22 8.37 -16.45 -1.39
CA VAL A 22 7.67 -17.14 -0.29
C VAL A 22 8.24 -18.54 -0.10
N ASP A 23 7.98 -19.14 1.06
CA ASP A 23 8.20 -20.57 1.24
C ASP A 23 7.32 -21.37 0.27
N GLN A 24 7.85 -22.47 -0.27
CA GLN A 24 7.22 -23.25 -1.34
C GLN A 24 5.81 -23.75 -0.96
N GLU A 25 5.55 -23.96 0.33
CA GLU A 25 4.27 -24.44 0.85
C GLU A 25 3.18 -23.35 0.90
N LEU A 26 3.56 -22.06 0.88
CA LEU A 26 2.60 -20.96 0.96
C LEU A 26 1.94 -20.65 -0.38
N LEU A 27 2.63 -20.85 -1.51
CA LEU A 27 2.08 -20.54 -2.82
C LEU A 27 0.80 -21.35 -3.14
N PRO A 28 0.74 -22.69 -2.93
CA PRO A 28 -0.50 -23.44 -3.13
C PRO A 28 -1.65 -22.98 -2.25
N LYS A 29 -1.36 -22.57 -0.99
CA LYS A 29 -2.38 -22.04 -0.07
C LYS A 29 -2.91 -20.69 -0.57
N ALA A 30 -2.01 -19.79 -0.97
CA ALA A 30 -2.36 -18.49 -1.53
C ALA A 30 -3.26 -18.64 -2.77
N ILE A 31 -2.94 -19.57 -3.67
CA ILE A 31 -3.77 -19.88 -4.85
C ILE A 31 -5.15 -20.36 -4.41
N ALA A 32 -5.21 -21.35 -3.51
CA ALA A 32 -6.48 -21.92 -3.05
C ALA A 32 -7.40 -20.88 -2.39
N GLU A 33 -6.84 -19.95 -1.61
CA GLU A 33 -7.62 -18.88 -0.96
C GLU A 33 -8.18 -17.89 -1.99
N VAL A 34 -7.41 -17.51 -3.02
CA VAL A 34 -7.90 -16.65 -4.10
C VAL A 34 -8.98 -17.37 -4.92
N GLU A 35 -8.82 -18.66 -5.19
CA GLU A 35 -9.84 -19.49 -5.86
C GLU A 35 -11.11 -19.64 -5.00
N ALA A 36 -10.98 -19.74 -3.67
CA ALA A 36 -12.10 -19.80 -2.73
C ALA A 36 -12.93 -18.51 -2.70
N LEU A 37 -12.35 -17.37 -3.09
CA LEU A 37 -13.08 -16.12 -3.33
C LEU A 37 -13.87 -16.12 -4.65
N GLY A 38 -13.76 -17.18 -5.45
CA GLY A 38 -14.51 -17.38 -6.69
C GLY A 38 -13.76 -16.93 -7.96
N TYR A 39 -12.46 -16.64 -7.85
CA TYR A 39 -11.63 -16.22 -8.98
C TYR A 39 -10.86 -17.40 -9.60
N LYS A 40 -10.38 -17.21 -10.84
CA LYS A 40 -9.34 -18.06 -11.41
C LYS A 40 -7.97 -17.45 -11.11
N VAL A 41 -6.93 -18.26 -11.07
CA VAL A 41 -5.57 -17.78 -10.77
C VAL A 41 -4.61 -18.04 -11.93
N LYS A 42 -3.88 -17.00 -12.33
CA LYS A 42 -2.72 -17.10 -13.21
C LYS A 42 -1.46 -16.77 -12.43
N VAL A 43 -0.56 -17.74 -12.27
CA VAL A 43 0.64 -17.59 -11.44
C VAL A 43 1.82 -17.13 -12.27
N GLY A 44 2.41 -15.99 -11.92
CA GLY A 44 3.65 -15.51 -12.52
C GLY A 44 4.85 -16.38 -12.14
N GLU A 45 5.84 -16.48 -13.03
CA GLU A 45 6.95 -17.41 -12.83
C GLU A 45 7.83 -17.05 -11.62
N THR A 46 7.94 -15.75 -11.30
CA THR A 46 8.69 -15.28 -10.12
C THR A 46 8.09 -15.75 -8.80
N CYS A 47 6.82 -16.13 -8.75
CA CYS A 47 6.21 -16.70 -7.55
C CYS A 47 6.85 -18.02 -7.11
N LYS A 48 7.57 -18.71 -8.01
CA LYS A 48 8.22 -20.01 -7.78
C LYS A 48 9.73 -19.90 -7.61
N GLN A 49 10.28 -18.69 -7.68
CA GLN A 49 11.71 -18.45 -7.73
C GLN A 49 12.23 -17.87 -6.41
N SER A 50 13.52 -18.07 -6.18
CA SER A 50 14.27 -17.39 -5.13
C SER A 50 15.64 -17.05 -5.69
N TYR A 51 16.01 -15.79 -5.58
CA TYR A 51 17.27 -15.23 -6.07
C TYR A 51 17.96 -14.52 -4.91
N GLY A 52 19.20 -14.92 -4.61
CA GLY A 52 19.98 -14.36 -3.51
C GLY A 52 19.39 -14.59 -2.10
N GLY A 53 18.32 -15.39 -1.96
CA GLY A 53 17.68 -15.71 -0.69
C GLY A 53 16.61 -14.73 -0.21
N TYR A 54 16.43 -13.59 -0.87
CA TYR A 54 15.46 -12.56 -0.45
C TYR A 54 14.76 -11.83 -1.60
N LEU A 55 15.08 -12.14 -2.87
CA LEU A 55 14.40 -11.61 -4.06
C LEU A 55 13.67 -12.74 -4.79
N ALA A 56 12.49 -12.49 -5.34
CA ALA A 56 11.70 -13.47 -6.10
C ALA A 56 12.19 -13.68 -7.55
N GLY A 57 13.38 -13.19 -7.89
CA GLY A 57 13.96 -13.20 -9.23
C GLY A 57 14.90 -12.02 -9.45
N THR A 58 15.61 -11.99 -10.57
CA THR A 58 16.38 -10.79 -10.96
C THR A 58 15.42 -9.60 -11.20
N PRO A 59 15.92 -8.35 -11.21
CA PRO A 59 15.09 -7.19 -11.55
C PRO A 59 14.35 -7.35 -12.88
N GLU A 60 15.02 -7.88 -13.91
CA GLU A 60 14.45 -8.10 -15.25
C GLU A 60 13.33 -9.13 -15.21
N GLN A 61 13.53 -10.27 -14.55
CA GLN A 61 12.51 -11.31 -14.44
C GLN A 61 11.24 -10.81 -13.74
N ARG A 62 11.41 -10.01 -12.68
CA ARG A 62 10.28 -9.43 -11.92
C ARG A 62 9.57 -8.32 -12.71
N ALA A 63 10.32 -7.48 -13.41
CA ALA A 63 9.76 -6.45 -14.29
C ALA A 63 8.98 -7.07 -15.46
N ASP A 64 9.61 -8.01 -16.19
CA ASP A 64 9.02 -8.70 -17.34
C ASP A 64 7.74 -9.45 -16.93
N GLY A 65 7.77 -10.14 -15.78
CA GLY A 65 6.61 -10.82 -15.24
C GLY A 65 5.45 -9.85 -14.94
N LEU A 66 5.74 -8.69 -14.35
CA LEU A 66 4.72 -7.69 -14.06
C LEU A 66 4.17 -7.02 -15.34
N ASN A 67 5.06 -6.63 -16.25
CA ASN A 67 4.68 -6.06 -17.55
C ASN A 67 3.80 -7.05 -18.33
N ALA A 68 4.14 -8.35 -18.32
CA ALA A 68 3.34 -9.39 -18.96
C ALA A 68 1.94 -9.51 -18.32
N MET A 69 1.82 -9.42 -17.00
CA MET A 69 0.51 -9.45 -16.33
C MET A 69 -0.38 -8.27 -16.73
N PHE A 70 0.19 -7.08 -16.97
CA PHE A 70 -0.57 -5.94 -17.49
C PHE A 70 -0.94 -6.11 -18.97
N ALA A 71 -0.03 -6.59 -19.81
CA ALA A 71 -0.25 -6.77 -21.25
C ALA A 71 -1.22 -7.92 -21.62
N ASP A 72 -1.46 -8.85 -20.70
CA ASP A 72 -2.21 -10.07 -20.96
C ASP A 72 -3.73 -9.90 -20.83
N ASP A 73 -4.46 -9.88 -21.95
CA ASP A 73 -5.92 -9.72 -21.97
C ASP A 73 -6.70 -10.79 -21.19
N GLU A 74 -6.09 -11.94 -20.86
CA GLU A 74 -6.72 -12.96 -20.02
C GLU A 74 -6.68 -12.62 -18.53
N VAL A 75 -5.85 -11.66 -18.10
CA VAL A 75 -5.70 -11.24 -16.69
C VAL A 75 -6.57 -10.01 -16.43
N ASP A 76 -7.52 -10.13 -15.51
CA ASP A 76 -8.49 -9.09 -15.17
C ASP A 76 -8.01 -8.19 -14.00
N GLY A 77 -7.15 -8.72 -13.14
CA GLY A 77 -6.62 -8.05 -11.95
C GLY A 77 -5.29 -8.65 -11.50
N ILE A 78 -4.54 -7.91 -10.69
CA ILE A 78 -3.20 -8.31 -10.24
C ILE A 78 -3.12 -8.23 -8.71
N LEU A 79 -2.75 -9.34 -8.08
CA LEU A 79 -2.54 -9.46 -6.64
C LEU A 79 -1.08 -9.80 -6.38
N CYS A 80 -0.38 -8.96 -5.62
CA CYS A 80 0.96 -9.27 -5.18
C CYS A 80 0.96 -10.50 -4.27
N LEU A 81 1.93 -11.38 -4.47
CA LEU A 81 2.11 -12.57 -3.65
C LEU A 81 2.48 -12.17 -2.21
N ARG A 82 3.47 -11.28 -2.08
CA ARG A 82 3.92 -10.69 -0.83
C ARG A 82 4.76 -9.43 -1.11
N GLY A 83 5.03 -8.67 -0.06
CA GLY A 83 6.01 -7.58 -0.06
C GLY A 83 7.42 -8.12 0.23
N GLY A 84 8.14 -7.46 1.14
CA GLY A 84 9.49 -7.85 1.54
C GLY A 84 10.53 -6.84 1.05
N TYR A 85 11.31 -7.21 0.04
CA TYR A 85 12.37 -6.34 -0.47
C TYR A 85 12.52 -6.46 -1.98
N GLY A 86 12.78 -5.32 -2.63
CA GLY A 86 13.33 -5.26 -3.98
C GLY A 86 12.42 -4.65 -5.04
N ALA A 87 11.18 -4.28 -4.72
CA ALA A 87 10.30 -3.57 -5.67
C ALA A 87 10.93 -2.29 -6.26
N PRO A 88 11.69 -1.46 -5.52
CA PRO A 88 12.37 -0.30 -6.10
C PRO A 88 13.34 -0.63 -7.25
N GLN A 89 13.87 -1.86 -7.30
CA GLN A 89 14.83 -2.26 -8.33
C GLN A 89 14.19 -2.40 -9.73
N ILE A 90 12.87 -2.60 -9.79
CA ILE A 90 12.18 -2.86 -11.06
C ILE A 90 11.59 -1.60 -11.71
N LEU A 91 11.48 -0.49 -10.97
CA LEU A 91 10.83 0.73 -11.44
C LEU A 91 11.36 1.20 -12.82
N PRO A 92 12.69 1.26 -13.08
CA PRO A 92 13.20 1.70 -14.38
C PRO A 92 12.92 0.74 -15.55
N LEU A 93 12.43 -0.47 -15.27
CA LEU A 93 12.22 -1.54 -16.25
C LEU A 93 10.72 -1.74 -16.57
N LEU A 94 9.84 -0.98 -15.93
CA LEU A 94 8.39 -1.08 -16.16
C LEU A 94 7.98 -0.37 -17.44
N ASP A 95 7.08 -0.99 -18.20
CA ASP A 95 6.46 -0.40 -19.38
C ASP A 95 5.24 0.42 -18.95
N TYR A 96 5.49 1.65 -18.50
CA TYR A 96 4.44 2.53 -17.99
C TYR A 96 3.36 2.86 -19.02
N ASP A 97 3.70 2.92 -20.31
CA ASP A 97 2.74 3.16 -21.38
C ASP A 97 1.80 1.95 -21.55
N CYS A 98 2.34 0.73 -21.55
CA CYS A 98 1.55 -0.50 -21.56
C CYS A 98 0.63 -0.59 -20.34
N ILE A 99 1.15 -0.28 -19.15
CA ILE A 99 0.37 -0.29 -17.90
C ILE A 99 -0.78 0.72 -17.96
N ALA A 100 -0.51 1.94 -18.45
CA ALA A 100 -1.53 2.98 -18.59
C ALA A 100 -2.62 2.60 -19.62
N GLN A 101 -2.25 1.89 -20.69
CA GLN A 101 -3.18 1.43 -21.73
C GLN A 101 -3.99 0.20 -21.30
N ASN A 102 -3.50 -0.57 -20.34
CA ASN A 102 -4.14 -1.79 -19.85
C ASN A 102 -4.45 -1.69 -18.33
N PRO A 103 -5.32 -0.75 -17.91
CA PRO A 103 -5.55 -0.54 -16.48
C PRO A 103 -6.22 -1.75 -15.84
N LYS A 104 -5.52 -2.34 -14.87
CA LYS A 104 -5.97 -3.46 -14.04
C LYS A 104 -5.85 -3.08 -12.57
N LEU A 105 -6.77 -3.56 -11.75
CA LEU A 105 -6.70 -3.30 -10.32
C LEU A 105 -5.49 -4.04 -9.77
N PHE A 106 -4.57 -3.29 -9.17
CA PHE A 106 -3.31 -3.78 -8.63
C PHE A 106 -3.32 -3.66 -7.10
N VAL A 107 -3.03 -4.77 -6.41
CA VAL A 107 -3.20 -4.90 -4.97
C VAL A 107 -1.92 -5.36 -4.29
N GLY A 108 -1.51 -4.65 -3.23
CA GLY A 108 -0.45 -5.06 -2.32
C GLY A 108 -0.10 -3.99 -1.30
N TYR A 109 0.83 -4.24 -0.37
CA TYR A 109 1.31 -3.24 0.60
C TYR A 109 2.79 -3.45 0.94
N SER A 110 3.32 -2.71 1.92
CA SER A 110 4.72 -2.84 2.36
C SER A 110 5.69 -2.40 1.25
N ASP A 111 6.65 -3.24 0.86
CA ASP A 111 7.59 -2.99 -0.25
C ASP A 111 6.90 -2.60 -1.57
N ILE A 112 5.64 -3.03 -1.77
CA ILE A 112 4.80 -2.69 -2.93
C ILE A 112 4.46 -1.19 -3.00
N THR A 113 4.66 -0.43 -1.92
CA THR A 113 4.56 1.04 -1.87
C THR A 113 5.32 1.72 -3.01
N ALA A 114 6.49 1.17 -3.40
CA ALA A 114 7.26 1.70 -4.51
C ALA A 114 6.51 1.62 -5.86
N LEU A 115 5.77 0.52 -6.07
CA LEU A 115 4.96 0.31 -7.28
C LEU A 115 3.72 1.21 -7.28
N HIS A 116 3.03 1.32 -6.13
CA HIS A 116 1.90 2.23 -5.98
C HIS A 116 2.26 3.67 -6.35
N THR A 117 3.43 4.14 -5.89
CA THR A 117 3.94 5.48 -6.19
C THR A 117 4.08 5.72 -7.69
N VAL A 118 4.76 4.82 -8.40
CA VAL A 118 5.01 4.99 -9.83
C VAL A 118 3.79 4.67 -10.69
N PHE A 119 2.87 3.82 -10.25
CA PHE A 119 1.64 3.57 -10.98
C PHE A 119 0.74 4.81 -11.00
N GLY A 120 0.61 5.51 -9.87
CA GLY A 120 -0.07 6.80 -9.85
C GLY A 120 0.63 7.86 -10.69
N GLN A 121 1.96 8.01 -10.53
CA GLN A 121 2.72 9.13 -11.12
C GLN A 121 3.09 8.95 -12.59
N ASN A 122 3.38 7.71 -13.02
CA ASN A 122 3.93 7.42 -14.35
C ASN A 122 2.92 6.72 -15.26
N ALA A 123 1.91 6.04 -14.72
CA ALA A 123 0.87 5.36 -15.50
C ALA A 123 -0.55 5.92 -15.27
N ASN A 124 -0.68 6.94 -14.39
CA ASN A 124 -1.98 7.50 -13.99
C ASN A 124 -2.97 6.39 -13.56
N LEU A 125 -2.52 5.38 -12.82
CA LEU A 125 -3.30 4.20 -12.45
C LEU A 125 -3.61 4.19 -10.95
N ALA A 126 -4.88 3.99 -10.61
CA ALA A 126 -5.33 3.81 -9.24
C ALA A 126 -5.05 2.39 -8.77
N THR A 127 -4.57 2.27 -7.54
CA THR A 127 -4.14 1.01 -6.95
C THR A 127 -4.74 0.84 -5.56
N LEU A 128 -4.65 -0.38 -5.03
CA LEU A 128 -5.17 -0.71 -3.72
C LEU A 128 -4.02 -1.10 -2.79
N HIS A 129 -3.78 -0.29 -1.77
CA HIS A 129 -2.95 -0.68 -0.65
C HIS A 129 -3.73 -1.66 0.23
N GLY A 130 -3.36 -2.94 0.26
CA GLY A 130 -4.12 -3.92 1.04
C GLY A 130 -3.55 -5.34 1.02
N PRO A 131 -4.24 -6.28 1.72
CA PRO A 131 -3.76 -7.64 1.94
C PRO A 131 -3.34 -8.38 0.66
N MET A 132 -2.29 -9.19 0.78
CA MET A 132 -1.62 -9.92 -0.29
C MET A 132 -1.86 -11.44 -0.19
N ALA A 133 -1.62 -12.14 -1.30
CA ALA A 133 -2.05 -13.54 -1.45
C ALA A 133 -1.38 -14.49 -0.42
N ALA A 134 -0.08 -14.38 -0.21
CA ALA A 134 0.66 -15.24 0.72
C ALA A 134 0.90 -14.60 2.08
N SER A 135 1.09 -13.28 2.14
CA SER A 135 1.31 -12.59 3.42
C SER A 135 0.10 -12.62 4.34
N ASP A 136 -1.11 -12.65 3.77
CA ASP A 136 -2.33 -12.44 4.55
C ASP A 136 -3.37 -13.53 4.24
N LEU A 137 -3.81 -13.65 2.98
CA LEU A 137 -4.89 -14.58 2.61
C LEU A 137 -4.55 -16.03 2.98
N ALA A 138 -3.34 -16.51 2.64
CA ALA A 138 -2.88 -17.86 2.95
C ALA A 138 -2.79 -18.21 4.45
N HIS A 139 -2.86 -17.21 5.33
CA HIS A 139 -2.84 -17.37 6.79
C HIS A 139 -4.21 -17.20 7.43
N GLY A 140 -5.23 -16.82 6.65
CA GLY A 140 -6.53 -16.40 7.14
C GLY A 140 -6.53 -14.91 7.47
N LEU A 141 -7.44 -14.19 6.84
CA LEU A 141 -7.63 -12.76 7.05
C LEU A 141 -8.74 -12.54 8.10
N ASP A 142 -8.58 -11.57 8.99
CA ASP A 142 -9.63 -11.19 9.93
C ASP A 142 -10.86 -10.63 9.18
N ASP A 143 -12.02 -10.71 9.83
CA ASP A 143 -13.29 -10.30 9.21
C ASP A 143 -13.32 -8.82 8.80
N TRP A 144 -12.60 -7.96 9.52
CA TRP A 144 -12.55 -6.52 9.25
C TRP A 144 -11.76 -6.24 7.98
N SER A 145 -10.53 -6.73 7.90
CA SER A 145 -9.68 -6.59 6.71
C SER A 145 -10.32 -7.26 5.50
N LYS A 146 -10.92 -8.44 5.68
CA LYS A 146 -11.61 -9.16 4.61
C LYS A 146 -12.80 -8.35 4.08
N SER A 147 -13.60 -7.74 4.94
CA SER A 147 -14.74 -6.92 4.55
C SER A 147 -14.29 -5.74 3.66
N TYR A 148 -13.31 -4.95 4.11
CA TYR A 148 -12.82 -3.81 3.32
C TYR A 148 -12.13 -4.24 2.03
N LEU A 149 -11.37 -5.33 2.05
CA LEU A 149 -10.75 -5.87 0.84
C LEU A 149 -11.81 -6.26 -0.18
N ILE A 150 -12.77 -7.11 0.19
CA ILE A 150 -13.80 -7.58 -0.76
C ILE A 150 -14.64 -6.43 -1.32
N ARG A 151 -15.01 -5.45 -0.48
CA ARG A 151 -15.71 -4.24 -0.95
C ARG A 151 -14.86 -3.48 -1.97
N ALA A 152 -13.60 -3.19 -1.66
CA ALA A 152 -12.71 -2.47 -2.57
C ALA A 152 -12.45 -3.20 -3.89
N LEU A 153 -12.42 -4.54 -3.86
CA LEU A 153 -12.20 -5.37 -5.04
C LEU A 153 -13.44 -5.44 -5.95
N SER A 154 -14.65 -5.53 -5.38
CA SER A 154 -15.86 -5.96 -6.10
C SER A 154 -16.96 -4.90 -6.23
N GLU A 155 -16.93 -3.83 -5.43
CA GLU A 155 -17.91 -2.75 -5.46
C GLU A 155 -17.35 -1.54 -6.26
N PRO A 156 -18.00 -1.10 -7.35
CA PRO A 156 -17.61 0.12 -8.07
C PRO A 156 -17.93 1.42 -7.31
N GLU A 157 -18.50 1.34 -6.11
CA GLU A 157 -18.83 2.44 -5.23
C GLU A 157 -17.62 2.81 -4.33
N PRO A 158 -17.52 4.07 -3.88
CA PRO A 158 -16.50 4.45 -2.90
C PRO A 158 -16.65 3.67 -1.60
N LEU A 159 -15.52 3.38 -0.93
CA LEU A 159 -15.56 2.71 0.38
C LEU A 159 -16.29 3.53 1.45
N GLY A 160 -16.38 4.85 1.27
CA GLY A 160 -16.97 5.76 2.23
C GLY A 160 -16.10 5.87 3.47
N ASP A 161 -16.75 6.00 4.63
CA ASP A 161 -16.07 6.16 5.91
C ASP A 161 -15.26 4.90 6.27
N LEU A 162 -13.97 5.09 6.54
CA LEU A 162 -13.12 4.03 7.08
C LEU A 162 -13.25 4.01 8.60
N ILE A 163 -13.91 2.96 9.10
CA ILE A 163 -14.21 2.76 10.51
C ILE A 163 -13.29 1.67 11.07
N ASN A 164 -12.54 2.02 12.12
CA ASN A 164 -11.72 1.06 12.85
C ASN A 164 -12.56 0.02 13.61
N PRO A 165 -11.97 -1.14 13.93
CA PRO A 165 -12.55 -2.10 14.87
C PRO A 165 -12.83 -1.47 16.24
N PRO A 166 -13.80 -2.02 17.02
CA PRO A 166 -14.05 -1.57 18.38
C PRO A 166 -12.80 -1.66 19.26
N GLY A 167 -12.48 -0.57 19.97
CA GLY A 167 -11.31 -0.46 20.85
C GLY A 167 -10.07 0.15 20.19
N GLU A 168 -10.06 0.30 18.86
CA GLU A 168 -8.98 0.97 18.12
C GLU A 168 -9.41 2.39 17.74
N GLU A 169 -9.33 3.34 18.68
CA GLU A 169 -9.75 4.71 18.43
C GLU A 169 -8.81 5.43 17.45
N ILE A 170 -9.37 6.16 16.49
CA ILE A 170 -8.64 7.10 15.64
C ILE A 170 -8.41 8.38 16.44
N VAL A 171 -7.16 8.82 16.52
CA VAL A 171 -6.77 9.96 17.35
C VAL A 171 -6.44 11.17 16.48
N CYS A 172 -7.04 12.32 16.78
CA CYS A 172 -6.66 13.60 16.21
C CYS A 172 -5.32 14.07 16.78
N MET A 173 -4.31 14.26 15.93
CA MET A 173 -3.03 14.87 16.32
C MET A 173 -2.98 16.36 15.98
N VAL A 174 -3.60 16.75 14.86
CA VAL A 174 -3.73 18.14 14.40
C VAL A 174 -5.13 18.32 13.83
N GLU A 175 -5.88 19.28 14.37
CA GLU A 175 -7.24 19.58 13.94
C GLU A 175 -7.30 20.14 12.51
N GLY A 176 -8.46 20.03 11.88
CA GLY A 176 -8.76 20.59 10.57
C GLY A 176 -9.26 19.55 9.57
N CYS A 177 -9.59 20.03 8.37
CA CYS A 177 -10.07 19.21 7.28
C CYS A 177 -9.21 19.40 6.02
N ALA A 178 -8.99 18.33 5.28
CA ALA A 178 -8.29 18.34 4.01
C ALA A 178 -8.92 17.32 3.06
N SER A 179 -8.89 17.62 1.76
CA SER A 179 -9.32 16.67 0.72
C SER A 179 -8.25 16.61 -0.36
N GLY A 180 -8.16 15.45 -0.99
CA GLY A 180 -7.28 15.22 -2.13
C GLY A 180 -7.03 13.73 -2.34
N PRO A 181 -6.29 13.37 -3.41
CA PRO A 181 -5.91 11.99 -3.66
C PRO A 181 -5.10 11.42 -2.50
N VAL A 182 -5.37 10.18 -2.12
CA VAL A 182 -4.55 9.46 -1.12
C VAL A 182 -3.29 8.92 -1.76
N VAL A 183 -2.13 9.16 -1.16
CA VAL A 183 -0.83 8.60 -1.60
C VAL A 183 0.03 8.21 -0.41
N GLY A 184 1.02 7.35 -0.61
CA GLY A 184 1.97 6.96 0.43
C GLY A 184 2.09 5.45 0.58
N GLY A 185 2.15 4.97 1.81
CA GLY A 185 2.34 3.55 2.13
C GLY A 185 3.36 3.36 3.25
N ASN A 186 4.26 2.39 3.08
CA ASN A 186 5.30 2.10 4.04
C ASN A 186 6.35 3.23 4.11
N LEU A 187 6.62 3.73 5.32
CA LEU A 187 7.52 4.87 5.56
C LEU A 187 8.93 4.62 5.02
N THR A 188 9.51 3.45 5.27
CA THR A 188 10.83 3.10 4.75
C THR A 188 10.91 3.22 3.24
N LEU A 189 9.87 2.78 2.51
CA LEU A 189 9.85 2.86 1.06
C LEU A 189 9.63 4.29 0.56
N VAL A 190 8.76 5.08 1.21
CA VAL A 190 8.58 6.50 0.86
C VAL A 190 9.90 7.26 1.05
N ALA A 191 10.60 7.04 2.17
CA ALA A 191 11.89 7.66 2.44
C ALA A 191 13.00 7.19 1.48
N ALA A 192 13.01 5.91 1.11
CA ALA A 192 14.03 5.34 0.21
C ALA A 192 13.95 5.90 -1.23
N LEU A 193 12.79 6.39 -1.67
CA LEU A 193 12.61 6.96 -3.01
C LEU A 193 12.92 8.46 -3.10
N MET A 194 13.14 9.13 -1.96
CA MET A 194 13.46 10.56 -1.92
C MET A 194 14.74 10.88 -2.71
N GLY A 195 14.70 11.95 -3.50
CA GLY A 195 15.82 12.37 -4.35
C GLY A 195 15.98 11.57 -5.65
N THR A 196 15.08 10.62 -5.94
CA THR A 196 15.04 9.87 -7.20
C THR A 196 13.95 10.41 -8.13
N PRO A 197 13.95 10.05 -9.43
CA PRO A 197 12.82 10.33 -10.33
C PRO A 197 11.48 9.72 -9.89
N TYR A 198 11.51 8.79 -8.94
CA TYR A 198 10.34 8.09 -8.39
C TYR A 198 9.94 8.62 -7.01
N GLN A 199 10.50 9.75 -6.56
CA GLN A 199 10.08 10.40 -5.32
C GLN A 199 8.57 10.64 -5.33
N LEU A 200 7.94 10.38 -4.19
CA LEU A 200 6.51 10.59 -4.00
C LEU A 200 6.18 12.09 -4.06
N ASP A 201 5.24 12.45 -4.93
CA ASP A 201 4.65 13.78 -5.01
C ASP A 201 3.44 13.88 -4.07
N THR A 202 3.58 14.66 -3.00
CA THR A 202 2.52 14.88 -2.00
C THR A 202 1.74 16.18 -2.19
N ARG A 203 2.06 17.02 -3.19
CA ARG A 203 1.45 18.34 -3.34
C ARG A 203 -0.07 18.26 -3.47
N GLY A 204 -0.77 18.83 -2.48
CA GLY A 204 -2.24 18.85 -2.45
C GLY A 204 -2.88 17.47 -2.24
N LYS A 205 -2.12 16.49 -1.74
CA LYS A 205 -2.58 15.11 -1.52
C LYS A 205 -2.60 14.75 -0.04
N LEU A 206 -3.38 13.73 0.30
CA LEU A 206 -3.41 13.15 1.64
C LEU A 206 -2.30 12.09 1.74
N LEU A 207 -1.33 12.31 2.62
CA LEU A 207 -0.18 11.43 2.82
C LEU A 207 -0.50 10.34 3.84
N PHE A 208 -0.54 9.09 3.41
CA PHE A 208 -0.64 7.91 4.26
C PHE A 208 0.74 7.33 4.60
N LEU A 209 1.00 7.07 5.89
CA LEU A 209 2.23 6.43 6.34
C LEU A 209 1.94 5.33 7.37
N GLU A 210 2.61 4.19 7.21
CA GLU A 210 2.64 3.07 8.16
C GLU A 210 4.05 2.48 8.23
N GLU A 211 4.37 1.72 9.29
CA GLU A 211 5.68 1.09 9.41
C GLU A 211 5.67 -0.20 10.25
N ILE A 212 6.67 -1.06 10.03
CA ILE A 212 6.92 -2.27 10.80
C ILE A 212 8.40 -2.46 11.14
N ASP A 213 8.67 -3.02 12.32
CA ASP A 213 9.97 -3.51 12.79
C ASP A 213 11.09 -2.46 12.90
N GLU A 214 10.76 -1.18 12.79
CA GLU A 214 11.72 -0.08 12.91
C GLU A 214 11.66 0.60 14.28
N GLU A 215 12.79 0.61 15.01
CA GLU A 215 12.88 1.34 16.28
C GLU A 215 12.67 2.86 16.10
N PRO A 216 12.19 3.60 17.11
CA PRO A 216 11.79 5.00 16.95
C PRO A 216 12.86 5.94 16.38
N TYR A 217 14.15 5.73 16.68
CA TYR A 217 15.22 6.57 16.13
C TYR A 217 15.42 6.38 14.62
N ARG A 218 14.98 5.25 14.05
CA ARG A 218 15.01 5.01 12.60
C ARG A 218 13.80 5.64 11.94
N VAL A 219 12.63 5.55 12.57
CA VAL A 219 11.43 6.32 12.17
C VAL A 219 11.73 7.81 12.18
N ASP A 220 12.37 8.32 13.23
CA ASP A 220 12.82 9.71 13.36
C ASP A 220 13.70 10.13 12.18
N ARG A 221 14.73 9.34 11.85
CA ARG A 221 15.60 9.60 10.70
C ARG A 221 14.81 9.70 9.39
N MET A 222 13.85 8.80 9.17
CA MET A 222 13.05 8.76 7.94
C MET A 222 12.08 9.94 7.86
N LEU A 223 11.35 10.23 8.94
CA LEU A 223 10.45 11.39 8.99
C LEU A 223 11.23 12.71 8.88
N THR A 224 12.42 12.80 9.49
CA THR A 224 13.33 13.96 9.31
C THR A 224 13.74 14.10 7.84
N GLN A 225 14.04 13.00 7.15
CA GLN A 225 14.36 13.05 5.72
C GLN A 225 13.16 13.54 4.88
N LEU A 226 11.93 13.10 5.18
CA LEU A 226 10.73 13.58 4.51
C LEU A 226 10.50 15.08 4.77
N ALA A 227 10.65 15.52 6.03
CA ALA A 227 10.56 16.92 6.44
C ALA A 227 11.57 17.81 5.70
N LEU A 228 12.86 17.42 5.69
CA LEU A 228 13.89 18.14 4.95
C LEU A 228 13.65 18.17 3.43
N GLY A 229 12.90 17.20 2.91
CA GLY A 229 12.54 17.09 1.51
C GLY A 229 11.28 17.85 1.11
N GLY A 230 10.62 18.57 2.01
CA GLY A 230 9.42 19.35 1.72
C GLY A 230 8.11 18.55 1.75
N VAL A 231 8.15 17.27 2.15
CA VAL A 231 7.03 16.34 1.98
C VAL A 231 5.81 16.74 2.82
N PHE A 232 6.04 17.21 4.05
CA PHE A 232 4.98 17.64 4.97
C PHE A 232 4.50 19.06 4.66
N GLU A 233 5.35 19.93 4.11
CA GLU A 233 4.96 21.24 3.62
C GLU A 233 4.00 21.13 2.43
N ASP A 234 4.29 20.21 1.50
CA ASP A 234 3.54 20.02 0.25
C ASP A 234 2.19 19.28 0.46
N CYS A 235 2.08 18.40 1.46
CA CYS A 235 0.86 17.62 1.66
C CYS A 235 -0.33 18.46 2.15
N ALA A 236 -1.54 17.96 1.86
CA ALA A 236 -2.79 18.56 2.33
C ALA A 236 -3.17 18.08 3.74
N GLY A 237 -2.81 16.84 4.08
CA GLY A 237 -3.09 16.22 5.37
C GLY A 237 -2.29 14.92 5.53
N VAL A 238 -2.22 14.40 6.75
CA VAL A 238 -1.43 13.21 7.08
C VAL A 238 -2.31 12.16 7.77
N ILE A 239 -2.23 10.92 7.29
CA ILE A 239 -2.96 9.77 7.79
C ILE A 239 -1.92 8.77 8.28
N LEU A 240 -1.90 8.50 9.58
CA LEU A 240 -0.93 7.59 10.18
C LEU A 240 -1.61 6.27 10.53
N GLY A 241 -1.20 5.22 9.83
CA GLY A 241 -1.68 3.85 9.96
C GLY A 241 -1.12 3.13 11.18
N THR A 242 -0.84 1.84 11.03
CA THR A 242 -0.25 1.02 12.08
C THR A 242 1.27 1.14 12.15
N TRP A 243 1.81 1.01 13.37
CA TRP A 243 3.25 1.07 13.68
C TRP A 243 3.67 -0.18 14.45
N THR A 244 3.89 -1.28 13.74
CA THR A 244 4.02 -2.61 14.35
C THR A 244 5.46 -2.88 14.78
N ASN A 245 5.68 -3.36 16.02
CA ASN A 245 7.01 -3.68 16.57
C ASN A 245 8.01 -2.51 16.50
N CYS A 246 7.50 -1.28 16.57
CA CYS A 246 8.27 -0.05 16.45
C CYS A 246 8.65 0.56 17.80
N GLU A 247 8.64 -0.22 18.88
CA GLU A 247 9.01 0.23 20.22
C GLU A 247 10.54 0.25 20.41
N PRO A 248 11.08 1.06 21.35
CA PRO A 248 12.49 1.01 21.71
C PRO A 248 12.88 -0.39 22.25
N LYS A 249 13.88 -1.04 21.64
CA LYS A 249 14.28 -2.43 21.99
C LYS A 249 15.44 -2.47 22.99
N LYS A 250 16.41 -1.56 22.88
CA LYS A 250 17.66 -1.61 23.66
C LYS A 250 17.83 -0.52 24.71
N ARG A 251 17.17 0.61 24.54
CA ARG A 251 17.29 1.78 25.42
C ARG A 251 15.93 2.45 25.52
N GLU A 252 15.60 2.95 26.71
CA GLU A 252 14.47 3.86 26.86
C GLU A 252 14.69 5.11 26.01
N GLY A 253 13.61 5.68 25.48
CA GLY A 253 13.65 6.82 24.59
C GLY A 253 12.25 7.18 24.11
N PHE A 254 12.19 8.08 23.13
CA PHE A 254 10.96 8.46 22.46
C PHE A 254 10.26 7.24 21.87
N SER A 255 8.94 7.19 22.05
CA SER A 255 8.06 6.34 21.28
C SER A 255 7.90 6.89 19.85
N VAL A 256 7.34 6.09 18.93
CA VAL A 256 6.97 6.61 17.60
C VAL A 256 5.99 7.77 17.71
N TRP A 257 5.06 7.71 18.66
CA TRP A 257 4.12 8.80 18.94
C TRP A 257 4.86 10.11 19.26
N ASP A 258 5.88 10.07 20.11
CA ASP A 258 6.70 11.25 20.45
C ASP A 258 7.45 11.77 19.21
N VAL A 259 8.02 10.87 18.40
CA VAL A 259 8.75 11.22 17.18
C VAL A 259 7.82 11.92 16.18
N VAL A 260 6.66 11.34 15.87
CA VAL A 260 5.68 11.94 14.97
C VAL A 260 5.20 13.28 15.52
N ARG A 261 4.92 13.38 16.82
CA ARG A 261 4.54 14.64 17.45
C ARG A 261 5.62 15.71 17.31
N ASN A 262 6.90 15.35 17.36
CA ASN A 262 7.99 16.31 17.26
C ASN A 262 8.31 16.73 15.83
N ILE A 263 8.05 15.88 14.84
CA ILE A 263 8.44 16.12 13.43
C ILE A 263 7.26 16.54 12.56
N VAL A 264 6.11 15.87 12.67
CA VAL A 264 4.97 16.04 11.76
C VAL A 264 4.03 17.15 12.23
N VAL A 265 3.65 17.15 13.51
CA VAL A 265 2.69 18.12 14.07
C VAL A 265 3.09 19.59 13.87
N PRO A 266 4.38 20.00 13.93
CA PRO A 266 4.78 21.40 13.69
C PRO A 266 4.45 21.94 12.30
N TYR A 267 4.10 21.08 11.33
CA TYR A 267 3.68 21.48 9.99
C TYR A 267 2.20 21.90 9.91
N GLU A 268 1.44 21.74 10.99
CA GLU A 268 0.05 22.20 11.13
C GLU A 268 -0.90 21.67 10.03
N LYS A 269 -0.56 20.52 9.45
CA LYS A 269 -1.43 19.81 8.50
C LYS A 269 -2.42 18.94 9.27
N PRO A 270 -3.72 18.89 8.89
CA PRO A 270 -4.68 17.98 9.49
C PRO A 270 -4.12 16.56 9.58
N THR A 271 -4.06 15.99 10.78
CA THR A 271 -3.35 14.74 11.03
C THR A 271 -4.13 13.83 11.96
N ILE A 272 -4.33 12.58 11.53
CA ILE A 272 -4.88 11.50 12.37
C ILE A 272 -3.87 10.39 12.60
N TRP A 273 -4.06 9.66 13.69
CA TRP A 273 -3.28 8.52 14.12
C TRP A 273 -4.15 7.30 14.39
N ASN A 274 -3.56 6.10 14.25
CA ASN A 274 -4.14 4.81 14.57
C ASN A 274 -5.28 4.37 13.63
N ILE A 275 -5.29 4.76 12.35
CA ILE A 275 -6.17 4.07 11.40
C ILE A 275 -5.63 2.65 11.16
N GLN A 276 -6.49 1.63 11.24
CA GLN A 276 -6.04 0.22 11.19
C GLN A 276 -5.76 -0.24 9.74
N ILE A 277 -4.66 0.27 9.18
CA ILE A 277 -4.15 0.02 7.83
C ILE A 277 -2.63 -0.14 7.94
N GLY A 278 -2.06 -1.20 7.36
CA GLY A 278 -0.64 -1.53 7.43
C GLY A 278 -0.37 -2.90 8.04
N HIS A 279 0.81 -3.10 8.61
CA HIS A 279 1.25 -4.39 9.15
C HIS A 279 0.67 -4.75 10.55
N GLY A 280 -0.54 -4.28 10.86
CA GLY A 280 -1.23 -4.60 12.11
C GLY A 280 -1.95 -5.95 12.07
N ALA A 281 -2.64 -6.28 13.16
CA ALA A 281 -3.58 -7.41 13.19
C ALA A 281 -4.78 -7.21 12.26
N VAL A 282 -5.12 -5.94 12.00
CA VAL A 282 -6.11 -5.50 11.01
C VAL A 282 -5.40 -4.63 9.99
N ASN A 283 -5.69 -4.88 8.71
CA ASN A 283 -5.16 -4.19 7.55
C ASN A 283 -6.32 -3.89 6.58
N MET A 284 -7.06 -2.81 6.85
CA MET A 284 -8.12 -2.36 5.95
C MET A 284 -7.53 -1.94 4.61
N ALA A 285 -8.20 -2.27 3.51
CA ALA A 285 -7.75 -1.89 2.18
C ALA A 285 -7.95 -0.37 1.96
N LEU A 286 -6.93 0.31 1.44
CA LEU A 286 -6.88 1.74 1.20
C LEU A 286 -6.63 2.04 -0.29
N PRO A 287 -7.63 2.58 -1.00
CA PRO A 287 -7.45 3.10 -2.36
C PRO A 287 -6.40 4.22 -2.43
N PHE A 288 -5.49 4.12 -3.41
CA PHE A 288 -4.51 5.15 -3.72
C PHE A 288 -4.79 5.84 -5.05
N GLY A 289 -4.55 7.15 -5.04
CA GLY A 289 -4.76 8.09 -6.13
C GLY A 289 -6.22 8.36 -6.48
N VAL A 290 -7.13 8.02 -5.57
CA VAL A 290 -8.55 8.41 -5.62
C VAL A 290 -8.83 9.48 -4.57
N GLU A 291 -9.84 10.30 -4.81
CA GLU A 291 -10.24 11.37 -3.89
C GLU A 291 -10.72 10.84 -2.55
N ALA A 292 -10.28 11.50 -1.48
CA ALA A 292 -10.71 11.25 -0.10
C ALA A 292 -10.80 12.57 0.68
N THR A 293 -11.56 12.53 1.78
CA THR A 293 -11.69 13.62 2.74
C THR A 293 -11.20 13.15 4.11
N LEU A 294 -10.25 13.90 4.67
CA LEU A 294 -9.78 13.79 6.05
C LEU A 294 -10.42 14.91 6.88
N ASP A 295 -11.26 14.55 7.84
CA ASP A 295 -11.67 15.42 8.95
C ASP A 295 -10.93 14.96 10.20
N ALA A 296 -9.77 15.56 10.43
CA ALA A 296 -8.90 15.17 11.54
C ALA A 296 -9.52 15.53 12.89
N THR A 297 -10.25 16.65 12.97
CA THR A 297 -10.97 17.07 14.17
C THR A 297 -11.99 16.01 14.61
N ALA A 298 -12.69 15.41 13.66
CA ALA A 298 -13.64 14.34 13.93
C ALA A 298 -13.00 12.93 13.99
N GLY A 299 -11.69 12.81 13.75
CA GLY A 299 -11.00 11.51 13.66
C GLY A 299 -11.52 10.64 12.51
N LYS A 300 -11.84 11.24 11.35
CA LYS A 300 -12.59 10.62 10.27
C LYS A 300 -11.85 10.70 8.93
N LEU A 301 -11.74 9.56 8.25
CA LEU A 301 -11.29 9.45 6.87
C LEU A 301 -12.41 8.85 6.01
N THR A 302 -12.78 9.53 4.93
CA THR A 302 -13.82 9.11 3.99
C THR A 302 -13.21 8.98 2.60
N ILE A 303 -13.35 7.80 1.99
CA ILE A 303 -12.99 7.57 0.59
C ILE A 303 -14.17 7.99 -0.28
N GLU A 304 -13.96 9.03 -1.09
CA GLU A 304 -15.01 9.69 -1.88
C GLU A 304 -15.15 9.12 -3.30
N GLU A 305 -14.12 8.41 -3.76
CA GLU A 305 -14.04 7.87 -5.10
C GLU A 305 -13.63 6.39 -5.08
N SER A 306 -14.30 5.54 -5.86
CA SER A 306 -13.93 4.12 -5.97
C SER A 306 -12.59 3.94 -6.67
N VAL A 307 -11.82 2.92 -6.26
CA VAL A 307 -10.57 2.49 -6.92
C VAL A 307 -10.84 1.71 -8.21
N THR A 308 -12.07 1.26 -8.42
CA THR A 308 -12.49 0.48 -9.58
C THR A 308 -13.47 1.27 -10.47
N ARG A 309 -13.73 0.73 -11.66
CA ARG A 309 -14.76 1.19 -12.61
C ARG A 309 -15.74 0.08 -12.96
#